data_AF-A0A952DJT8-F1
#
_entry.id   AF-A0A952DJT8-F1
#
_cell.length_a   1.000
_cell.length_b   1.000
_cell.length_c   1.000
_cell.angle_alpha   90.00
_cell.angle_beta   90.00
_cell.angle_gamma   90.00
#
_symmetry.space_group_name_H-M   'P 1'
#
loop_
_entity.id
_entity.type
_entity.pdbx_description
1 polymer ?
#
loop_
_entity_poly.entity_id
_entity_poly.type
_entity_poly.pdbx_seq_one_letter_code
_entity_poly.pdbx_strand_id
1 'polypeptide(L)'
;MNYEVLLKASRTTHDAKRRILDANTYARGERTPEVLALSERAYQIVQEIIHINRSFFEQEVIPLLTNAELTVEDGEKLFEESLELLVLLYLRLERNGILPPLEDSDGSQLFDLAVGHATDFLHTLREAQRHGYPPSKTQKLLTSTFRQLPYTLRRLANKYDFPESFIFDLVWRSRRNPVPVIEQTLQKTDSYMEKFPQFGRFTILNTVYRHDDPEAVLLWYQEQANLLSAKFPQFSPTQIIKAIREHPRETESLLEKAAEKLPLLVDRYPEVPKSTIQFALLSTKNPEAFLTEYLNKLHTLRAEFADFPEWILKVALSHQSENPENFLQLARKQRETFSERYPNFPLHVFYRALISEANRPLDRVEAIYQAFNELQLAYPHLNRSFLLKVSERKPGTALEYMEEQTPLVHELTETSNISEYLVRLLIFNHGTDAIAERVQKFIELQQMLRVDFPEFEKVIDEVLLSYWENTAQKFALLRQQWEKEKTQSANPKWDRFLQDNLGNIFAQNSAIPYSSDQLQD
;
A
#
# COMPACT_ATOMS: atom_id res chain seq x y z
N MET A 1 16.48 2.62 -36.72
CA MET A 1 15.23 3.38 -36.92
C MET A 1 15.30 4.66 -36.10
N ASN A 2 14.87 5.82 -36.62
CA ASN A 2 14.97 7.10 -35.89
C ASN A 2 13.92 7.15 -34.75
N TYR A 3 14.31 7.64 -33.57
CA TYR A 3 13.46 7.72 -32.37
C TYR A 3 12.18 8.53 -32.59
N GLU A 4 12.22 9.56 -33.44
CA GLU A 4 11.04 10.35 -33.81
C GLU A 4 10.00 9.54 -34.62
N VAL A 5 10.47 8.62 -35.47
CA VAL A 5 9.59 7.73 -36.25
C VAL A 5 8.89 6.74 -35.32
N LEU A 6 9.60 6.19 -34.34
CA LEU A 6 9.05 5.34 -33.28
C LEU A 6 7.98 6.07 -32.45
N LEU A 7 8.24 7.32 -32.07
CA LEU A 7 7.31 8.15 -31.30
C LEU A 7 6.05 8.50 -32.08
N LYS A 8 6.18 8.82 -33.36
CA LYS A 8 5.04 9.12 -34.24
C LYS A 8 4.17 7.89 -34.45
N ALA A 9 4.77 6.76 -34.81
CA ALA A 9 4.08 5.47 -34.98
C ALA A 9 3.40 4.99 -33.70
N SER A 10 4.05 5.16 -32.54
CA SER A 10 3.48 4.85 -31.22
C SER A 10 2.24 5.70 -30.91
N ARG A 11 2.24 6.99 -31.23
CA ARG A 11 1.07 7.89 -31.04
C ARG A 11 -0.10 7.52 -31.95
N THR A 12 0.16 7.29 -33.25
CA THR A 12 -0.86 6.86 -34.21
C THR A 12 -1.50 5.53 -33.77
N THR A 13 -0.68 4.59 -33.32
CA THR A 13 -1.13 3.30 -32.78
C THR A 13 -1.91 3.45 -31.49
N HIS A 14 -1.50 4.36 -30.60
CA HIS A 14 -2.19 4.66 -29.35
C HIS A 14 -3.60 5.21 -29.60
N ASP A 15 -3.73 6.18 -30.51
CA ASP A 15 -5.01 6.79 -30.84
C ASP A 15 -5.94 5.81 -31.57
N ALA A 16 -5.40 5.00 -32.48
CA ALA A 16 -6.13 3.90 -33.12
C ALA A 16 -6.62 2.88 -32.08
N LYS A 17 -5.73 2.41 -31.18
CA LYS A 17 -6.06 1.46 -30.10
C LYS A 17 -7.07 2.03 -29.11
N ARG A 18 -7.03 3.32 -28.82
CA ARG A 18 -8.01 3.99 -27.95
C ARG A 18 -9.40 4.01 -28.58
N ARG A 19 -9.50 4.43 -29.84
CA ARG A 19 -10.77 4.39 -30.62
C ARG A 19 -11.30 2.96 -30.75
N ILE A 20 -10.39 2.00 -30.91
CA ILE A 20 -10.66 0.56 -30.90
C ILE A 20 -11.27 0.10 -29.56
N LEU A 21 -10.67 0.48 -28.44
CA LEU A 21 -11.11 0.11 -27.10
C LEU A 21 -12.48 0.73 -26.77
N ASP A 22 -12.70 1.98 -27.17
CA ASP A 22 -13.97 2.70 -26.98
C ASP A 22 -15.10 2.09 -27.82
N ALA A 23 -14.79 1.49 -28.98
CA ALA A 23 -15.75 0.84 -29.87
C ALA A 23 -15.98 -0.66 -29.58
N ASN A 24 -15.09 -1.30 -28.81
CA ASN A 24 -15.13 -2.75 -28.53
C ASN A 24 -16.28 -3.22 -27.62
N THR A 25 -17.16 -2.31 -27.20
CA THR A 25 -18.47 -2.64 -26.61
C THR A 25 -19.43 -3.29 -27.61
N TYR A 26 -19.16 -3.21 -28.93
CA TYR A 26 -20.10 -3.63 -29.98
C TYR A 26 -19.67 -4.82 -30.86
N ALA A 27 -18.46 -5.37 -30.72
CA ALA A 27 -17.92 -6.29 -31.72
C ALA A 27 -17.97 -7.79 -31.33
N ARG A 28 -19.17 -8.36 -31.22
CA ARG A 28 -19.39 -9.81 -31.40
C ARG A 28 -20.34 -10.01 -32.58
N GLY A 29 -19.80 -10.47 -33.71
CA GLY A 29 -20.55 -10.77 -34.93
C GLY A 29 -19.76 -11.72 -35.82
N GLU A 30 -20.49 -12.56 -36.56
CA GLU A 30 -20.07 -13.74 -37.33
C GLU A 30 -18.90 -13.52 -38.31
N ARG A 31 -18.16 -14.60 -38.59
CA ARG A 31 -17.14 -14.67 -39.64
C ARG A 31 -17.81 -14.67 -41.02
N THR A 32 -18.13 -13.49 -41.53
CA THR A 32 -18.63 -13.35 -42.90
C THR A 32 -17.49 -13.58 -43.91
N PRO A 33 -17.78 -13.96 -45.17
CA PRO A 33 -16.76 -14.07 -46.24
C PRO A 33 -15.90 -12.81 -46.40
N GLU A 34 -16.48 -11.64 -46.14
CA GLU A 34 -15.77 -10.36 -46.12
C GLU A 34 -14.73 -10.28 -45.00
N VAL A 35 -15.04 -10.80 -43.81
CA VAL A 35 -14.08 -10.87 -42.68
C VAL A 35 -12.93 -11.83 -43.01
N LEU A 36 -13.20 -12.92 -43.72
CA LEU A 36 -12.16 -13.86 -44.16
C LEU A 36 -11.23 -13.22 -45.20
N ALA A 37 -11.78 -12.53 -46.21
CA ALA A 37 -10.98 -11.82 -47.21
C ALA A 37 -10.13 -10.69 -46.58
N LEU A 38 -10.66 -10.00 -45.58
CA LEU A 38 -9.93 -8.99 -44.81
C LEU A 38 -8.84 -9.62 -43.92
N SER A 39 -9.08 -10.80 -43.35
CA SER A 39 -8.07 -11.59 -42.62
C SER A 39 -6.92 -12.00 -43.53
N GLU A 40 -7.22 -12.47 -44.74
CA GLU A 40 -6.19 -12.87 -45.73
C GLU A 40 -5.34 -11.67 -46.17
N ARG A 41 -5.98 -10.51 -46.44
CA ARG A 41 -5.26 -9.27 -46.76
C ARG A 41 -4.40 -8.79 -45.57
N ALA A 42 -4.94 -8.85 -44.36
CA ALA A 42 -4.18 -8.53 -43.14
C ALA A 42 -2.98 -9.46 -42.95
N TYR A 43 -3.14 -10.76 -43.19
CA TYR A 43 -2.09 -11.76 -43.09
C TYR A 43 -0.96 -11.51 -44.10
N GLN A 44 -1.29 -11.18 -45.35
CA GLN A 44 -0.29 -10.81 -46.38
C GLN A 44 0.52 -9.58 -45.96
N ILE A 45 -0.15 -8.54 -45.45
CA ILE A 45 0.50 -7.33 -44.96
C ILE A 45 1.40 -7.63 -43.74
N VAL A 46 0.95 -8.48 -42.81
CA VAL A 46 1.74 -8.93 -41.65
C VAL A 46 3.03 -9.61 -42.11
N GLN A 47 2.94 -10.51 -43.09
CA GLN A 47 4.10 -11.22 -43.62
C GLN A 47 5.10 -10.28 -44.30
N GLU A 48 4.63 -9.29 -45.05
CA GLU A 48 5.48 -8.25 -45.63
C GLU A 48 6.20 -7.42 -44.55
N ILE A 49 5.49 -7.04 -43.49
CA ILE A 49 6.06 -6.26 -42.38
C ILE A 49 7.11 -7.06 -41.61
N ILE A 50 6.84 -8.33 -41.31
CA ILE A 50 7.81 -9.21 -40.63
C ILE A 50 9.05 -9.37 -41.50
N HIS A 51 8.87 -9.54 -42.81
CA HIS A 51 9.98 -9.59 -43.75
C HIS A 51 10.82 -8.31 -43.73
N ILE A 52 10.17 -7.14 -43.75
CA ILE A 52 10.82 -5.82 -43.69
C ILE A 52 11.55 -5.60 -42.35
N ASN A 53 11.01 -6.12 -41.25
CA ASN A 53 11.53 -5.91 -39.89
C ASN A 53 12.27 -7.11 -39.32
N ARG A 54 12.69 -8.06 -40.17
CA ARG A 54 13.35 -9.30 -39.75
C ARG A 54 14.58 -9.06 -38.89
N SER A 55 15.41 -8.08 -39.26
CA SER A 55 16.61 -7.72 -38.50
C SER A 55 16.31 -7.19 -37.10
N PHE A 56 15.20 -6.45 -36.93
CA PHE A 56 14.73 -6.00 -35.62
C PHE A 56 14.26 -7.17 -34.76
N PHE A 57 13.51 -8.11 -35.35
CA PHE A 57 13.06 -9.30 -34.64
C PHE A 57 14.26 -10.14 -34.15
N GLU A 58 15.23 -10.34 -35.04
CA GLU A 58 16.46 -11.09 -34.74
C GLU A 58 17.31 -10.42 -33.65
N GLN A 59 17.41 -9.08 -33.64
CA GLN A 59 18.28 -8.34 -32.71
C GLN A 59 17.63 -8.03 -31.36
N GLU A 60 16.34 -7.69 -31.33
CA GLU A 60 15.68 -7.16 -30.13
C GLU A 60 14.68 -8.14 -29.50
N VAL A 61 14.03 -9.00 -30.30
CA VAL A 61 12.95 -9.88 -29.82
C VAL A 61 13.50 -11.25 -29.40
N ILE A 62 14.36 -11.87 -30.20
CA ILE A 62 14.92 -13.21 -29.91
C ILE A 62 15.61 -13.31 -28.53
N PRO A 63 16.46 -12.33 -28.11
CA PRO A 63 17.09 -12.41 -26.79
C PRO A 63 16.07 -12.38 -25.64
N LEU A 64 14.98 -11.62 -25.79
CA LEU A 64 13.93 -11.51 -24.78
C LEU A 64 13.06 -12.77 -24.72
N LEU A 65 12.78 -13.41 -25.86
CA LEU A 65 12.07 -14.69 -25.93
C LEU A 65 12.85 -15.80 -25.23
N THR A 66 14.15 -15.86 -25.46
CA THR A 66 15.03 -16.85 -24.84
C THR A 66 15.05 -16.71 -23.32
N ASN A 67 15.10 -15.47 -22.82
CA ASN A 67 15.01 -15.19 -21.38
C ASN A 67 13.63 -15.49 -20.78
N ALA A 68 12.58 -15.44 -21.60
CA ALA A 68 11.22 -15.81 -21.20
C ALA A 68 10.93 -17.31 -21.36
N GLU A 69 11.94 -18.14 -21.67
CA GLU A 69 11.83 -19.56 -21.99
C GLU A 69 10.80 -19.86 -23.09
N LEU A 70 10.64 -18.94 -24.05
CA LEU A 70 9.85 -19.12 -25.25
C LEU A 70 10.77 -19.43 -26.44
N THR A 71 10.33 -20.31 -27.33
CA THR A 71 11.07 -20.54 -28.58
C THR A 71 10.92 -19.34 -29.51
N VAL A 72 11.86 -19.19 -30.46
CA VAL A 72 11.75 -18.17 -31.51
C VAL A 72 10.46 -18.36 -32.30
N GLU A 73 10.13 -19.61 -32.63
CA GLU A 73 8.90 -19.98 -33.33
C GLU A 73 7.63 -19.59 -32.55
N ASP A 74 7.60 -19.81 -31.23
CA ASP A 74 6.49 -19.37 -30.38
C ASP A 74 6.35 -17.85 -30.39
N GLY A 75 7.47 -17.13 -30.30
CA GLY A 75 7.47 -15.68 -30.31
C GLY A 75 7.02 -15.06 -31.63
N GLU A 76 7.49 -15.61 -32.76
CA GLU A 76 7.09 -15.20 -34.12
C GLU A 76 5.58 -15.40 -34.29
N LYS A 77 5.10 -16.60 -33.95
CA LYS A 77 3.68 -16.94 -34.01
C LYS A 77 2.81 -16.01 -33.15
N LEU A 78 3.24 -15.71 -31.93
CA LEU A 78 2.49 -14.82 -31.03
C LEU A 78 2.48 -13.37 -31.53
N PHE A 79 3.59 -12.92 -32.10
CA PHE A 79 3.68 -11.61 -32.73
C PHE A 79 2.72 -11.52 -33.92
N GLU A 80 2.74 -12.53 -34.81
CA GLU A 80 1.82 -12.66 -35.94
C GLU A 80 0.36 -12.66 -35.50
N GLU A 81 -0.04 -13.57 -34.61
CA GLU A 81 -1.42 -13.70 -34.11
C GLU A 81 -1.92 -12.39 -33.49
N SER A 82 -1.06 -11.72 -32.71
CA SER A 82 -1.46 -10.47 -32.04
C SER A 82 -1.53 -9.27 -33.00
N LEU A 83 -0.68 -9.23 -34.03
CA LEU A 83 -0.73 -8.20 -35.07
C LEU A 83 -1.92 -8.40 -36.00
N GLU A 84 -2.21 -9.64 -36.39
CA GLU A 84 -3.39 -9.99 -37.20
C GLU A 84 -4.68 -9.53 -36.50
N LEU A 85 -4.80 -9.82 -35.20
CA LEU A 85 -5.96 -9.38 -34.40
C LEU A 85 -6.09 -7.86 -34.35
N LEU A 86 -4.98 -7.12 -34.28
CA LEU A 86 -4.99 -5.66 -34.31
C LEU A 86 -5.50 -5.12 -35.66
N VAL A 87 -5.00 -5.67 -36.77
CA VAL A 87 -5.40 -5.26 -38.12
C VAL A 87 -6.87 -5.60 -38.39
N LEU A 88 -7.31 -6.81 -38.05
CA LEU A 88 -8.72 -7.24 -38.16
C LEU A 88 -9.66 -6.28 -37.42
N LEU A 89 -9.25 -5.85 -36.24
CA LEU A 89 -10.02 -4.94 -35.41
C LEU A 89 -10.05 -3.53 -36.02
N TYR A 90 -8.94 -3.06 -36.57
CA TYR A 90 -8.89 -1.80 -37.32
C TYR A 90 -9.87 -1.82 -38.50
N LEU A 91 -9.76 -2.83 -39.38
CA LEU A 91 -10.61 -2.97 -40.57
C LEU A 91 -12.10 -3.01 -40.22
N ARG A 92 -12.44 -3.65 -39.09
CA ARG A 92 -13.83 -3.68 -38.60
C ARG A 92 -14.35 -2.28 -38.23
N LEU A 93 -13.49 -1.43 -37.68
CA LEU A 93 -13.86 -0.09 -37.24
C LEU A 93 -13.86 0.91 -38.39
N GLU A 94 -12.95 0.73 -39.34
CA GLU A 94 -12.98 1.40 -40.64
C GLU A 94 -14.33 1.17 -41.33
N ARG A 95 -14.78 -0.09 -41.43
CA ARG A 95 -16.11 -0.43 -41.99
C ARG A 95 -17.26 0.29 -41.29
N ASN A 96 -17.14 0.51 -39.99
CA ASN A 96 -18.15 1.21 -39.18
C ASN A 96 -18.00 2.74 -39.22
N GLY A 97 -17.09 3.28 -40.03
CA GLY A 97 -16.84 4.73 -40.15
C GLY A 97 -16.17 5.34 -38.93
N ILE A 98 -15.60 4.53 -38.03
CA ILE A 98 -14.95 4.98 -36.79
C ILE A 98 -13.48 5.35 -37.03
N LEU A 99 -12.82 4.63 -37.93
CA LEU A 99 -11.43 4.85 -38.32
C LEU A 99 -11.35 5.22 -39.82
N PRO A 100 -10.34 6.00 -40.22
CA PRO A 100 -10.11 6.27 -41.63
C PRO A 100 -9.70 4.99 -42.38
N PRO A 101 -9.93 4.93 -43.70
CA PRO A 101 -9.51 3.80 -44.51
C PRO A 101 -8.02 3.51 -44.39
N LEU A 102 -7.65 2.22 -44.30
CA LEU A 102 -6.24 1.80 -44.39
C LEU A 102 -5.65 2.03 -45.79
N GLU A 103 -6.49 2.31 -46.77
CA GLU A 103 -6.12 2.58 -48.17
C GLU A 103 -5.61 4.02 -48.37
N ASP A 104 -4.52 4.39 -47.69
CA ASP A 104 -3.61 5.39 -48.26
C ASP A 104 -2.55 4.64 -49.10
N SER A 105 -2.32 5.10 -50.33
CA SER A 105 -1.53 4.44 -51.38
C SER A 105 -0.06 4.16 -51.04
N ASP A 106 0.43 4.61 -49.88
CA ASP A 106 1.83 4.50 -49.46
C ASP A 106 2.06 3.50 -48.32
N GLY A 107 1.00 2.86 -47.77
CA GLY A 107 1.12 1.89 -46.68
C GLY A 107 1.61 2.46 -45.35
N SER A 108 1.70 3.79 -45.22
CA SER A 108 2.30 4.47 -44.06
C SER A 108 1.53 4.23 -42.77
N GLN A 109 0.19 4.20 -42.81
CA GLN A 109 -0.65 3.97 -41.63
C GLN A 109 -0.53 2.53 -41.10
N LEU A 110 -0.43 1.55 -42.00
CA LEU A 110 -0.23 0.14 -41.65
C LEU A 110 1.17 -0.09 -41.04
N PHE A 111 2.18 0.56 -41.62
CA PHE A 111 3.53 0.54 -41.08
C PHE A 111 3.58 1.14 -39.67
N ASP A 112 2.97 2.30 -39.46
CA ASP A 112 2.87 2.94 -38.15
C ASP A 112 2.17 2.04 -37.11
N LEU A 113 1.06 1.38 -37.51
CA LEU A 113 0.31 0.45 -36.67
C LEU A 113 1.16 -0.74 -36.23
N ALA A 114 1.93 -1.31 -37.15
CA ALA A 114 2.75 -2.48 -36.86
C ALA A 114 4.00 -2.13 -36.05
N VAL A 115 4.63 -0.98 -36.30
CA VAL A 115 5.73 -0.46 -35.49
C VAL A 115 5.26 -0.19 -34.06
N GLY A 116 4.09 0.41 -33.87
CA GLY A 116 3.52 0.61 -32.55
C GLY A 116 3.21 -0.71 -31.85
N HIS A 117 2.65 -1.68 -32.56
CA HIS A 117 2.41 -3.03 -32.02
C HIS A 117 3.70 -3.76 -31.61
N ALA A 118 4.74 -3.70 -32.44
CA ALA A 118 6.06 -4.27 -32.12
C ALA A 118 6.70 -3.61 -30.90
N THR A 119 6.55 -2.29 -30.78
CA THR A 119 7.00 -1.56 -29.59
C THR A 119 6.27 -2.04 -28.33
N ASP A 120 4.94 -2.20 -28.40
CA ASP A 120 4.17 -2.71 -27.27
C ASP A 120 4.50 -4.17 -26.95
N PHE A 121 4.68 -5.02 -27.96
CA PHE A 121 5.05 -6.43 -27.80
C PHE A 121 6.40 -6.57 -27.09
N LEU A 122 7.40 -5.78 -27.49
CA LEU A 122 8.70 -5.70 -26.81
C LEU A 122 8.56 -5.22 -25.36
N HIS A 123 7.76 -4.19 -25.12
CA HIS A 123 7.54 -3.70 -23.76
C HIS A 123 6.88 -4.77 -22.89
N THR A 124 5.90 -5.51 -23.41
CA THR A 124 5.27 -6.63 -22.71
C THR A 124 6.30 -7.73 -22.39
N LEU A 125 7.17 -8.09 -23.33
CA LEU A 125 8.26 -9.05 -23.09
C LEU A 125 9.21 -8.60 -21.98
N ARG A 126 9.66 -7.34 -22.03
CA ARG A 126 10.56 -6.76 -21.02
C ARG A 126 9.92 -6.74 -19.63
N GLU A 127 8.63 -6.40 -19.54
CA GLU A 127 7.92 -6.44 -18.25
C GLU A 127 7.70 -7.86 -17.75
N ALA A 128 7.38 -8.82 -18.64
CA ALA A 128 7.26 -10.21 -18.27
C ALA A 128 8.59 -10.76 -17.71
N GLN A 129 9.72 -10.39 -18.32
CA GLN A 129 11.05 -10.73 -17.83
C GLN A 129 11.33 -10.05 -16.49
N ARG A 130 11.07 -8.74 -16.37
CA ARG A 130 11.28 -7.97 -15.13
C ARG A 130 10.53 -8.57 -13.94
N HIS A 131 9.35 -9.13 -14.18
CA HIS A 131 8.51 -9.73 -13.15
C HIS A 131 8.66 -11.26 -13.03
N GLY A 132 9.56 -11.89 -13.80
CA GLY A 132 9.80 -13.33 -13.75
C GLY A 132 8.56 -14.17 -14.07
N TYR A 133 7.76 -13.73 -15.04
CA TYR A 133 6.53 -14.45 -15.41
C TYR A 133 6.86 -15.76 -16.17
N PRO A 134 6.16 -16.87 -15.84
CA PRO A 134 6.37 -18.13 -16.54
C PRO A 134 5.90 -18.06 -18.00
N PRO A 135 6.39 -18.93 -18.91
CA PRO A 135 6.10 -18.88 -20.34
C PRO A 135 4.61 -18.81 -20.67
N SER A 136 3.79 -19.63 -19.98
CA SER A 136 2.33 -19.66 -20.17
C SER A 136 1.63 -18.34 -19.82
N LYS A 137 2.22 -17.55 -18.91
CA LYS A 137 1.75 -16.22 -18.54
C LYS A 137 2.25 -15.16 -19.51
N THR A 138 3.51 -15.24 -19.90
CA THR A 138 4.09 -14.36 -20.93
C THR A 138 3.33 -14.48 -22.25
N GLN A 139 3.09 -15.69 -22.74
CA GLN A 139 2.32 -15.97 -23.97
C GLN A 139 0.94 -15.31 -23.98
N LYS A 140 0.20 -15.43 -22.87
CA LYS A 140 -1.14 -14.86 -22.75
C LYS A 140 -1.14 -13.34 -22.55
N LEU A 141 -0.10 -12.77 -21.93
CA LEU A 141 0.11 -11.32 -21.91
C LEU A 141 0.40 -10.80 -23.32
N LEU A 142 1.25 -11.50 -24.08
CA LEU A 142 1.60 -11.13 -25.45
C LEU A 142 0.39 -11.12 -26.39
N THR A 143 -0.45 -12.16 -26.33
CA THR A 143 -1.73 -12.21 -27.05
C THR A 143 -2.74 -11.15 -26.58
N SER A 144 -2.54 -10.55 -25.41
CA SER A 144 -3.38 -9.46 -24.88
C SER A 144 -2.81 -8.05 -25.17
N THR A 145 -1.58 -7.94 -25.70
CA THR A 145 -0.86 -6.67 -25.92
C THR A 145 -1.58 -5.72 -26.87
N PHE A 146 -2.34 -6.24 -27.84
CA PHE A 146 -3.17 -5.40 -28.72
C PHE A 146 -4.36 -4.78 -27.98
N ARG A 147 -4.84 -5.42 -26.89
CA ARG A 147 -5.96 -4.96 -26.08
C ARG A 147 -5.53 -4.02 -24.96
N GLN A 148 -4.34 -4.22 -24.41
CA GLN A 148 -3.88 -3.53 -23.21
C GLN A 148 -2.42 -3.09 -23.37
N LEU A 149 -2.24 -1.77 -23.49
CA LEU A 149 -0.92 -1.17 -23.65
C LEU A 149 -0.15 -1.26 -22.32
N PRO A 150 1.12 -1.71 -22.32
CA PRO A 150 1.99 -1.65 -21.14
C PRO A 150 2.03 -0.26 -20.50
N TYR A 151 1.99 0.80 -21.33
CA TYR A 151 1.86 2.17 -20.85
C TYR A 151 0.55 2.43 -20.09
N THR A 152 -0.58 1.90 -20.58
CA THR A 152 -1.86 1.99 -19.86
C THR A 152 -1.78 1.26 -18.53
N LEU A 153 -1.09 0.12 -18.45
CA LEU A 153 -0.91 -0.62 -17.20
C LEU A 153 -0.08 0.16 -16.19
N ARG A 154 1.05 0.75 -16.61
CA ARG A 154 1.83 1.65 -15.73
C ARG A 154 1.04 2.88 -15.32
N ARG A 155 0.29 3.48 -16.24
CA ARG A 155 -0.57 4.63 -15.94
C ARG A 155 -1.65 4.27 -14.92
N LEU A 156 -2.24 3.08 -15.01
CA LEU A 156 -3.21 2.58 -14.04
C LEU A 156 -2.53 2.28 -12.70
N ALA A 157 -1.36 1.64 -12.70
CA ALA A 157 -0.57 1.41 -11.49
C ALA A 157 -0.26 2.72 -10.76
N ASN A 158 0.18 3.74 -11.49
CA ASN A 158 0.44 5.08 -10.95
C ASN A 158 -0.84 5.78 -10.49
N LYS A 159 -1.95 5.68 -11.26
CA LYS A 159 -3.22 6.32 -10.91
C LYS A 159 -3.79 5.79 -9.60
N TYR A 160 -3.66 4.49 -9.36
CA TYR A 160 -4.25 3.82 -8.19
C TYR A 160 -3.24 3.47 -7.10
N ASP A 161 -1.97 3.91 -7.25
CA ASP A 161 -0.86 3.66 -6.33
C ASP A 161 -0.68 2.17 -5.98
N PHE A 162 -0.63 1.32 -7.01
CA PHE A 162 -0.43 -0.12 -6.85
C PHE A 162 0.88 -0.61 -7.47
N PRO A 163 1.44 -1.72 -6.94
CA PRO A 163 2.50 -2.43 -7.63
C PRO A 163 2.05 -2.79 -9.04
N GLU A 164 2.90 -2.51 -10.04
CA GLU A 164 2.59 -2.83 -11.44
C GLU A 164 2.16 -4.29 -11.57
N SER A 165 2.89 -5.21 -10.92
CA SER A 165 2.59 -6.65 -10.91
C SER A 165 1.15 -6.99 -10.52
N PHE A 166 0.54 -6.24 -9.59
CA PHE A 166 -0.85 -6.42 -9.19
C PHE A 166 -1.81 -5.99 -10.30
N ILE A 167 -1.56 -4.83 -10.92
CA ILE A 167 -2.35 -4.36 -12.07
C ILE A 167 -2.24 -5.35 -13.23
N PHE A 168 -1.03 -5.84 -13.54
CA PHE A 168 -0.80 -6.86 -14.56
C PHE A 168 -1.58 -8.16 -14.26
N ASP A 169 -1.62 -8.60 -13.02
CA ASP A 169 -2.41 -9.76 -12.59
C ASP A 169 -3.93 -9.54 -12.74
N LEU A 170 -4.41 -8.35 -12.39
CA LEU A 170 -5.82 -8.02 -12.43
C LEU A 170 -6.32 -7.89 -13.88
N VAL A 171 -5.48 -7.29 -14.71
CA VAL A 171 -5.60 -7.23 -16.17
C VAL A 171 -5.66 -8.62 -16.78
N TRP A 172 -4.75 -9.50 -16.36
CA TRP A 172 -4.68 -10.89 -16.80
C TRP A 172 -6.00 -11.64 -16.59
N ARG A 173 -6.69 -11.40 -15.47
CA ARG A 173 -7.99 -12.03 -15.18
C ARG A 173 -9.15 -11.34 -15.88
N SER A 174 -9.05 -10.03 -16.13
CA SER A 174 -10.07 -9.28 -16.86
C SER A 174 -9.97 -9.55 -18.37
N ARG A 175 -10.87 -10.36 -18.92
CA ARG A 175 -10.97 -10.56 -20.39
C ARG A 175 -11.36 -9.28 -21.17
N ARG A 176 -11.61 -8.16 -20.50
CA ARG A 176 -12.14 -6.88 -21.02
C ARG A 176 -11.30 -5.69 -20.50
N ASN A 177 -11.76 -4.46 -20.75
CA ASN A 177 -11.22 -3.23 -20.14
C ASN A 177 -10.98 -3.45 -18.64
N PRO A 178 -9.73 -3.32 -18.15
CA PRO A 178 -9.40 -3.60 -16.75
C PRO A 178 -9.95 -2.52 -15.80
N VAL A 179 -10.26 -1.32 -16.30
CA VAL A 179 -10.62 -0.17 -15.46
C VAL A 179 -11.84 -0.44 -14.57
N PRO A 180 -13.01 -0.91 -15.09
CA PRO A 180 -14.15 -1.19 -14.23
C PRO A 180 -13.88 -2.29 -13.20
N VAL A 181 -13.02 -3.26 -13.54
CA VAL A 181 -12.64 -4.35 -12.62
C VAL A 181 -11.75 -3.83 -11.51
N ILE A 182 -10.77 -2.97 -11.84
CA ILE A 182 -9.92 -2.30 -10.85
C ILE A 182 -10.78 -1.44 -9.92
N GLU A 183 -11.66 -0.60 -10.48
CA GLU A 183 -12.50 0.30 -9.69
C GLU A 183 -13.47 -0.47 -8.78
N GLN A 184 -14.11 -1.53 -9.28
CA GLN A 184 -14.96 -2.39 -8.45
C GLN A 184 -14.17 -3.11 -7.36
N THR A 185 -12.95 -3.58 -7.66
CA THR A 185 -12.07 -4.25 -6.68
C THR A 185 -11.64 -3.27 -5.59
N LEU A 186 -11.38 -2.02 -5.96
CA LEU A 186 -11.03 -0.95 -5.03
C LEU A 186 -12.19 -0.58 -4.12
N GLN A 187 -13.37 -0.35 -4.68
CA GLN A 187 -14.57 -0.06 -3.90
C GLN A 187 -14.88 -1.17 -2.90
N LYS A 188 -14.76 -2.44 -3.31
CA LYS A 188 -14.90 -3.58 -2.39
C LYS A 188 -13.82 -3.55 -1.31
N THR A 189 -12.57 -3.28 -1.68
CA THR A 189 -11.45 -3.19 -0.75
C THR A 189 -11.67 -2.10 0.30
N ASP A 190 -12.13 -0.91 -0.12
CA ASP A 190 -12.43 0.21 0.77
C ASP A 190 -13.57 -0.15 1.74
N SER A 191 -14.63 -0.80 1.25
CA SER A 191 -15.70 -1.31 2.12
C SER A 191 -15.21 -2.34 3.14
N TYR A 192 -14.28 -3.23 2.76
CA TYR A 192 -13.69 -4.19 3.69
C TYR A 192 -12.66 -3.58 4.64
N MET A 193 -12.00 -2.48 4.27
CA MET A 193 -11.12 -1.71 5.17
C MET A 193 -11.90 -1.14 6.35
N GLU A 194 -13.14 -0.71 6.14
CA GLU A 194 -14.03 -0.26 7.22
C GLU A 194 -14.46 -1.41 8.14
N LYS A 195 -14.79 -2.58 7.56
CA LYS A 195 -15.20 -3.76 8.32
C LYS A 195 -14.05 -4.44 9.09
N PHE A 196 -12.85 -4.44 8.52
CA PHE A 196 -11.69 -5.15 9.04
C PHE A 196 -10.45 -4.24 9.16
N PRO A 197 -10.50 -3.18 9.98
CA PRO A 197 -9.45 -2.16 10.07
C PRO A 197 -8.10 -2.70 10.57
N GLN A 198 -8.09 -3.88 11.20
CA GLN A 198 -6.87 -4.56 11.63
C GLN A 198 -6.02 -5.10 10.49
N PHE A 199 -6.60 -5.30 9.30
CA PHE A 199 -5.85 -5.73 8.12
C PHE A 199 -5.38 -4.52 7.32
N GLY A 200 -4.10 -4.54 6.93
CA GLY A 200 -3.60 -3.53 5.99
C GLY A 200 -4.28 -3.64 4.62
N ARG A 201 -4.39 -2.50 3.92
CA ARG A 201 -5.02 -2.38 2.57
C ARG A 201 -4.55 -3.45 1.61
N PHE A 202 -3.25 -3.74 1.58
CA PHE A 202 -2.69 -4.77 0.70
C PHE A 202 -3.21 -6.18 1.03
N THR A 203 -3.42 -6.52 2.30
CA THR A 203 -3.98 -7.82 2.70
C THR A 203 -5.42 -7.93 2.23
N ILE A 204 -6.25 -6.91 2.51
CA ILE A 204 -7.66 -6.89 2.09
C ILE A 204 -7.75 -6.94 0.56
N LEU A 205 -6.99 -6.09 -0.13
CA LEU A 205 -6.96 -6.06 -1.59
C LEU A 205 -6.63 -7.41 -2.19
N ASN A 206 -5.56 -8.07 -1.71
CA ASN A 206 -5.21 -9.40 -2.18
C ASN A 206 -6.31 -10.42 -1.91
N THR A 207 -6.98 -10.33 -0.76
CA THR A 207 -8.06 -11.25 -0.41
C THR A 207 -9.27 -11.05 -1.34
N VAL A 208 -9.73 -9.80 -1.51
CA VAL A 208 -10.80 -9.41 -2.45
C VAL A 208 -10.49 -9.85 -3.87
N TYR A 209 -9.22 -9.74 -4.27
CA TYR A 209 -8.77 -10.10 -5.59
C TYR A 209 -8.67 -11.62 -5.83
N ARG A 210 -8.28 -12.39 -4.80
CA ARG A 210 -7.95 -13.82 -4.96
C ARG A 210 -9.09 -14.77 -4.62
N HIS A 211 -10.08 -14.34 -3.86
CA HIS A 211 -11.12 -15.21 -3.30
C HIS A 211 -12.52 -14.74 -3.72
N ASP A 212 -13.38 -15.70 -4.04
CA ASP A 212 -14.78 -15.44 -4.40
C ASP A 212 -15.59 -14.94 -3.19
N ASP A 213 -15.23 -15.40 -1.99
CA ASP A 213 -15.77 -14.94 -0.71
C ASP A 213 -14.64 -14.36 0.16
N PRO A 214 -14.28 -13.08 -0.04
CA PRO A 214 -13.22 -12.45 0.72
C PRO A 214 -13.59 -12.21 2.19
N GLU A 215 -14.88 -12.08 2.51
CA GLU A 215 -15.34 -11.85 3.88
C GLU A 215 -15.08 -13.07 4.76
N ALA A 216 -15.46 -14.27 4.29
CA ALA A 216 -15.17 -15.51 5.00
C ALA A 216 -13.67 -15.72 5.22
N VAL A 217 -12.83 -15.36 4.25
CA VAL A 217 -11.36 -15.49 4.37
C VAL A 217 -10.79 -14.49 5.38
N LEU A 218 -11.25 -13.23 5.38
CA LEU A 218 -10.81 -12.22 6.33
C LEU A 218 -11.27 -12.56 7.77
N LEU A 219 -12.50 -13.06 7.93
CA LEU A 219 -12.98 -13.58 9.22
C LEU A 219 -12.12 -14.74 9.71
N TRP A 220 -11.83 -15.70 8.83
CA TRP A 220 -10.96 -16.82 9.17
C TRP A 220 -9.56 -16.34 9.59
N TYR A 221 -8.94 -15.40 8.84
CA TYR A 221 -7.66 -14.81 9.24
C TYR A 221 -7.73 -14.15 10.61
N GLN A 222 -8.83 -13.44 10.92
CA GLN A 222 -9.01 -12.77 12.21
C GLN A 222 -9.13 -13.77 13.36
N GLU A 223 -9.96 -14.80 13.20
CA GLU A 223 -10.13 -15.87 14.19
C GLU A 223 -8.80 -16.59 14.47
N GLN A 224 -8.08 -16.97 13.41
CA GLN A 224 -6.77 -17.63 13.56
C GLN A 224 -5.74 -16.70 14.20
N ALA A 225 -5.70 -15.42 13.80
CA ALA A 225 -4.79 -14.45 14.39
C ALA A 225 -5.06 -14.25 15.88
N ASN A 226 -6.33 -14.21 16.31
CA ASN A 226 -6.69 -14.08 17.72
C ASN A 226 -6.22 -15.29 18.53
N LEU A 227 -6.47 -16.51 18.04
CA LEU A 227 -6.04 -17.75 18.70
C LEU A 227 -4.51 -17.81 18.83
N LEU A 228 -3.79 -17.50 17.75
CA LEU A 228 -2.33 -17.58 17.72
C LEU A 228 -1.67 -16.41 18.48
N SER A 229 -2.28 -15.22 18.54
CA SER A 229 -1.74 -14.08 19.29
C SER A 229 -1.73 -14.36 20.80
N ALA A 230 -2.73 -15.08 21.31
CA ALA A 230 -2.75 -15.50 22.70
C ALA A 230 -1.63 -16.51 23.01
N LYS A 231 -1.34 -17.43 22.06
CA LYS A 231 -0.29 -18.46 22.24
C LYS A 231 1.12 -17.93 22.01
N PHE A 232 1.30 -16.93 21.14
CA PHE A 232 2.61 -16.39 20.76
C PHE A 232 2.69 -14.85 20.88
N PRO A 233 2.58 -14.30 22.11
CA PRO A 233 2.52 -12.85 22.34
C PRO A 233 3.77 -12.08 21.92
N GLN A 234 4.90 -12.77 21.71
CA GLN A 234 6.12 -12.19 21.19
C GLN A 234 6.02 -11.76 19.72
N PHE A 235 5.06 -12.28 18.95
CA PHE A 235 4.81 -11.86 17.57
C PHE A 235 3.61 -10.92 17.51
N SER A 236 3.75 -9.85 16.74
CA SER A 236 2.64 -8.93 16.50
C SER A 236 1.51 -9.59 15.69
N PRO A 237 0.25 -9.13 15.83
CA PRO A 237 -0.85 -9.62 15.01
C PRO A 237 -0.55 -9.56 13.51
N THR A 238 0.14 -8.50 13.05
CA THR A 238 0.55 -8.36 11.64
C THR A 238 1.53 -9.45 11.19
N GLN A 239 2.49 -9.83 12.03
CA GLN A 239 3.42 -10.94 11.73
C GLN A 239 2.69 -12.28 11.69
N ILE A 240 1.76 -12.50 12.61
CA ILE A 240 0.94 -13.72 12.65
C ILE A 240 0.05 -13.81 11.40
N ILE A 241 -0.66 -12.73 11.04
CA ILE A 241 -1.48 -12.68 9.82
C ILE A 241 -0.63 -12.96 8.57
N LYS A 242 0.58 -12.40 8.50
CA LYS A 242 1.51 -12.69 7.40
C LYS A 242 1.85 -14.19 7.35
N ALA A 243 2.19 -14.79 8.48
CA ALA A 243 2.48 -16.22 8.58
C ALA A 243 1.28 -17.10 8.20
N ILE A 244 0.06 -16.72 8.61
CA ILE A 244 -1.18 -17.39 8.20
C ILE A 244 -1.35 -17.35 6.68
N ARG A 245 -1.12 -16.19 6.06
CA ARG A 245 -1.28 -16.02 4.61
C ARG A 245 -0.26 -16.83 3.82
N GLU A 246 0.98 -16.87 4.28
CA GLU A 246 2.10 -17.52 3.57
C GLU A 246 2.16 -19.03 3.85
N HIS A 247 1.75 -19.46 5.05
CA HIS A 247 1.82 -20.84 5.52
C HIS A 247 0.54 -21.29 6.24
N PRO A 248 -0.65 -21.24 5.62
CA PRO A 248 -1.94 -21.38 6.30
C PRO A 248 -2.16 -22.72 7.02
N ARG A 249 -1.44 -23.78 6.62
CA ARG A 249 -1.53 -25.12 7.22
C ARG A 249 -0.48 -25.39 8.29
N GLU A 250 0.59 -24.60 8.32
CA GLU A 250 1.78 -24.85 9.15
C GLU A 250 2.09 -23.66 10.07
N THR A 251 1.21 -22.66 10.10
CA THR A 251 1.45 -21.39 10.81
C THR A 251 1.82 -21.61 12.26
N GLU A 252 1.08 -22.46 12.96
CA GLU A 252 1.33 -22.74 14.38
C GLU A 252 2.70 -23.38 14.59
N SER A 253 3.04 -24.44 13.83
CA SER A 253 4.34 -25.09 13.92
C SER A 253 5.50 -24.15 13.54
N LEU A 254 5.29 -23.27 12.56
CA LEU A 254 6.25 -22.22 12.21
C LEU A 254 6.46 -21.25 13.37
N LEU A 255 5.38 -20.78 13.99
CA LEU A 255 5.45 -19.86 15.15
C LEU A 255 6.07 -20.52 16.37
N GLU A 256 5.82 -21.80 16.64
CA GLU A 256 6.48 -22.56 17.72
C GLU A 256 7.99 -22.62 17.53
N LYS A 257 8.44 -23.05 16.34
CA LYS A 257 9.88 -23.10 16.03
C LYS A 257 10.53 -21.71 16.07
N ALA A 258 9.81 -20.69 15.58
CA ALA A 258 10.29 -19.32 15.64
C ALA A 258 10.37 -18.80 17.07
N ALA A 259 9.39 -19.12 17.92
CA ALA A 259 9.36 -18.76 19.33
C ALA A 259 10.55 -19.35 20.10
N GLU A 260 10.84 -20.63 19.87
CA GLU A 260 11.95 -21.34 20.50
C GLU A 260 13.31 -20.75 20.10
N LYS A 261 13.49 -20.42 18.81
CA LYS A 261 14.75 -19.85 18.30
C LYS A 261 14.95 -18.37 18.57
N LEU A 262 13.87 -17.60 18.75
CA LEU A 262 13.92 -16.15 18.89
C LEU A 262 14.90 -15.66 19.99
N PRO A 263 14.84 -16.15 21.25
CA PRO A 263 15.78 -15.68 22.29
C PRO A 263 17.24 -15.97 21.92
N LEU A 264 17.53 -17.14 21.36
CA LEU A 264 18.89 -17.52 20.95
C LEU A 264 19.45 -16.59 19.86
N LEU A 265 18.61 -16.20 18.90
CA LEU A 265 19.03 -15.28 17.85
C LEU A 265 19.12 -13.83 18.34
N VAL A 266 18.24 -13.40 19.25
CA VAL A 266 18.35 -12.09 19.88
C VAL A 266 19.67 -11.95 20.64
N ASP A 267 20.06 -12.98 21.39
CA ASP A 267 21.31 -12.98 22.13
C ASP A 267 22.54 -13.03 21.20
N ARG A 268 22.46 -13.80 20.10
CA ARG A 268 23.55 -13.93 19.13
C ARG A 268 23.72 -12.69 18.24
N TYR A 269 22.65 -11.95 17.96
CA TYR A 269 22.63 -10.82 17.03
C TYR A 269 22.11 -9.52 17.71
N PRO A 270 22.78 -9.02 18.77
CA PRO A 270 22.26 -7.91 19.60
C PRO A 270 22.15 -6.57 18.85
N GLU A 271 22.93 -6.36 17.78
CA GLU A 271 22.85 -5.15 16.95
C GLU A 271 21.64 -5.15 15.99
N VAL A 272 21.05 -6.32 15.74
CA VAL A 272 19.92 -6.48 14.81
C VAL A 272 18.60 -6.23 15.54
N PRO A 273 17.71 -5.37 15.00
CA PRO A 273 16.40 -5.16 15.60
C PRO A 273 15.63 -6.48 15.77
N LYS A 274 14.99 -6.66 16.93
CA LYS A 274 14.16 -7.84 17.21
C LYS A 274 13.13 -8.11 16.10
N SER A 275 12.52 -7.05 15.55
CA SER A 275 11.58 -7.15 14.43
C SER A 275 12.20 -7.76 13.17
N THR A 276 13.47 -7.46 12.88
CA THR A 276 14.22 -8.02 11.75
C THR A 276 14.56 -9.50 11.99
N ILE A 277 14.89 -9.87 13.24
CA ILE A 277 15.09 -11.28 13.63
C ILE A 277 13.79 -12.08 13.48
N GLN A 278 12.67 -11.52 13.94
CA GLN A 278 11.35 -12.14 13.76
C GLN A 278 10.99 -12.29 12.29
N PHE A 279 11.26 -11.27 11.46
CA PHE A 279 11.08 -11.37 10.02
C PHE A 279 11.91 -12.51 9.41
N ALA A 280 13.20 -12.61 9.78
CA ALA A 280 14.07 -13.66 9.29
C ALA A 280 13.52 -15.06 9.62
N LEU A 281 13.07 -15.25 10.85
CA LEU A 281 12.48 -16.52 11.32
C LEU A 281 11.21 -16.92 10.57
N LEU A 282 10.37 -15.95 10.20
CA LEU A 282 9.07 -16.21 9.56
C LEU A 282 9.11 -16.22 8.04
N SER A 283 10.16 -15.67 7.42
CA SER A 283 10.18 -15.42 5.97
C SER A 283 11.41 -15.97 5.26
N THR A 284 12.36 -16.60 5.96
CA THR A 284 13.56 -17.16 5.35
C THR A 284 13.76 -18.62 5.75
N LYS A 285 14.37 -19.40 4.84
CA LYS A 285 14.73 -20.80 5.13
C LYS A 285 15.95 -20.92 6.06
N ASN A 286 16.82 -19.91 6.07
CA ASN A 286 18.04 -19.85 6.86
C ASN A 286 18.18 -18.47 7.52
N PRO A 287 17.55 -18.27 8.70
CA PRO A 287 17.54 -16.98 9.37
C PRO A 287 18.94 -16.55 9.81
N GLU A 288 19.81 -17.47 10.22
CA GLU A 288 21.17 -17.16 10.65
C GLU A 288 22.02 -16.61 9.50
N ALA A 289 21.92 -17.20 8.30
CA ALA A 289 22.61 -16.68 7.12
C ALA A 289 22.12 -15.27 6.76
N PHE A 290 20.79 -15.08 6.74
CA PHE A 290 20.17 -13.76 6.49
C PHE A 290 20.64 -12.70 7.50
N LEU A 291 20.68 -13.03 8.80
CA LEU A 291 21.10 -12.10 9.85
C LEU A 291 22.59 -11.77 9.78
N THR A 292 23.42 -12.74 9.39
CA THR A 292 24.85 -12.53 9.16
C THR A 292 25.09 -11.61 7.98
N GLU A 293 24.37 -11.82 6.87
CA GLU A 293 24.42 -10.93 5.70
C GLU A 293 23.94 -9.51 6.05
N TYR A 294 22.83 -9.40 6.80
CA TYR A 294 22.31 -8.13 7.29
C TYR A 294 23.36 -7.36 8.09
N LEU A 295 24.05 -8.02 9.03
CA LEU A 295 25.10 -7.38 9.83
C LEU A 295 26.29 -6.95 8.99
N ASN A 296 26.78 -7.81 8.10
CA ASN A 296 27.87 -7.47 7.19
C ASN A 296 27.52 -6.22 6.37
N LYS A 297 26.30 -6.17 5.83
CA LYS A 297 25.83 -5.02 5.06
C LYS A 297 25.67 -3.78 5.94
N LEU A 298 25.14 -3.91 7.17
CA LEU A 298 25.06 -2.81 8.12
C LEU A 298 26.45 -2.23 8.45
N HIS A 299 27.47 -3.07 8.64
CA HIS A 299 28.84 -2.61 8.88
C HIS A 299 29.43 -1.87 7.69
N THR A 300 29.22 -2.38 6.46
CA THR A 300 29.62 -1.67 5.23
C THR A 300 28.93 -0.31 5.13
N LEU A 301 27.61 -0.26 5.30
CA LEU A 301 26.86 0.99 5.25
C LEU A 301 27.28 1.96 6.34
N ARG A 302 27.61 1.50 7.55
CA ARG A 302 28.11 2.32 8.65
C ARG A 302 29.44 3.00 8.28
N ALA A 303 30.30 2.31 7.53
CA ALA A 303 31.57 2.87 7.07
C ALA A 303 31.38 3.88 5.91
N GLU A 304 30.54 3.57 4.93
CA GLU A 304 30.33 4.41 3.73
C GLU A 304 29.39 5.61 3.96
N PHE A 305 28.48 5.49 4.93
CA PHE A 305 27.42 6.47 5.23
C PHE A 305 27.45 6.90 6.70
N ALA A 306 28.64 7.16 7.22
CA ALA A 306 28.86 7.60 8.61
C ALA A 306 28.15 8.92 8.97
N ASP A 307 27.71 9.71 7.98
CA ASP A 307 26.94 10.93 8.14
C ASP A 307 25.45 10.69 8.44
N PHE A 308 24.97 9.44 8.30
CA PHE A 308 23.60 9.03 8.62
C PHE A 308 23.50 8.40 10.01
N PRO A 309 22.42 8.68 10.75
CA PRO A 309 22.11 7.94 11.97
C PRO A 309 21.95 6.45 11.68
N GLU A 310 22.42 5.60 12.58
CA GLU A 310 22.36 4.13 12.41
C GLU A 310 20.94 3.62 12.13
N TRP A 311 19.93 4.23 12.76
CA TRP A 311 18.55 3.84 12.54
C TRP A 311 18.09 4.07 11.09
N ILE A 312 18.64 5.05 10.37
CA ILE A 312 18.38 5.25 8.94
C ILE A 312 19.04 4.15 8.11
N LEU A 313 20.25 3.73 8.48
CA LEU A 313 20.93 2.61 7.81
C LEU A 313 20.10 1.33 7.95
N LYS A 314 19.56 1.07 9.15
CA LYS A 314 18.66 -0.06 9.41
C LYS A 314 17.35 0.02 8.62
N VAL A 315 16.78 1.23 8.46
CA VAL A 315 15.61 1.47 7.59
C VAL A 315 15.94 1.17 6.13
N ALA A 316 17.09 1.62 5.63
CA ALA A 316 17.53 1.35 4.26
C ALA A 316 17.61 -0.16 3.99
N LEU A 317 18.20 -0.92 4.93
CA LEU A 317 18.27 -2.37 4.85
C LEU A 317 16.91 -3.07 4.91
N SER A 318 15.92 -2.47 5.58
CA SER A 318 14.60 -3.06 5.77
C SER A 318 13.63 -2.74 4.62
N HIS A 319 13.65 -1.52 4.10
CA HIS A 319 12.71 -1.03 3.09
C HIS A 319 13.26 -1.07 1.66
N GLN A 320 14.58 -1.02 1.49
CA GLN A 320 15.26 -0.98 0.20
C GLN A 320 16.36 -2.05 0.14
N SER A 321 16.06 -3.25 0.66
CA SER A 321 17.04 -4.33 0.88
C SER A 321 17.85 -4.70 -0.36
N GLU A 322 17.25 -4.56 -1.55
CA GLU A 322 17.89 -4.83 -2.84
C GLU A 322 19.02 -3.83 -3.16
N ASN A 323 18.86 -2.54 -2.82
CA ASN A 323 19.85 -1.51 -3.11
C ASN A 323 19.84 -0.36 -2.07
N PRO A 324 20.22 -0.63 -0.82
CA PRO A 324 20.24 0.37 0.25
C PRO A 324 21.27 1.47 0.00
N GLU A 325 22.37 1.18 -0.72
CA GLU A 325 23.41 2.13 -1.06
C GLU A 325 22.88 3.24 -1.97
N ASN A 326 22.15 2.88 -3.04
CA ASN A 326 21.54 3.86 -3.94
C ASN A 326 20.49 4.72 -3.21
N PHE A 327 19.70 4.12 -2.33
CA PHE A 327 18.76 4.85 -1.48
C PHE A 327 19.49 5.89 -0.60
N LEU A 328 20.56 5.50 0.07
CA LEU A 328 21.33 6.41 0.93
C LEU A 328 22.08 7.49 0.14
N GLN A 329 22.58 7.18 -1.06
CA GLN A 329 23.17 8.18 -1.95
C GLN A 329 22.14 9.22 -2.41
N LEU A 330 20.94 8.79 -2.78
CA LEU A 330 19.85 9.71 -3.12
C LEU A 330 19.44 10.55 -1.92
N ALA A 331 19.30 9.93 -0.75
CA ALA A 331 19.00 10.64 0.49
C ALA A 331 20.07 11.68 0.85
N ARG A 332 21.37 11.40 0.60
CA ARG A 332 22.46 12.35 0.84
C ARG A 332 22.31 13.59 -0.04
N LYS A 333 22.09 13.41 -1.35
CA LYS A 333 21.84 14.52 -2.29
C LYS A 333 20.62 15.35 -1.88
N GLN A 334 19.52 14.69 -1.50
CA GLN A 334 18.30 15.38 -1.08
C GLN A 334 18.47 16.10 0.27
N ARG A 335 19.31 15.58 1.17
CA ARG A 335 19.64 16.23 2.44
C ARG A 335 20.40 17.54 2.23
N GLU A 336 21.30 17.59 1.24
CA GLU A 336 22.00 18.83 0.86
C GLU A 336 20.97 19.89 0.41
N THR A 337 20.09 19.53 -0.53
CA THR A 337 19.00 20.41 -0.98
C THR A 337 18.05 20.82 0.16
N PHE A 338 17.72 19.91 1.08
CA PHE A 338 16.93 20.21 2.27
C PHE A 338 17.61 21.28 3.12
N SER A 339 18.91 21.13 3.37
CA SER A 339 19.67 22.04 4.23
C SER A 339 19.81 23.44 3.61
N GLU A 340 19.90 23.51 2.28
CA GLU A 340 19.91 24.78 1.55
C GLU A 340 18.54 25.48 1.56
N ARG A 341 17.46 24.74 1.31
CA ARG A 341 16.10 25.30 1.21
C ARG A 341 15.48 25.61 2.57
N TYR A 342 15.82 24.84 3.60
CA TYR A 342 15.25 24.94 4.94
C TYR A 342 16.34 24.96 6.03
N PRO A 343 17.24 25.96 6.03
CA PRO A 343 18.43 25.96 6.90
C PRO A 343 18.13 25.93 8.40
N ASN A 344 16.95 26.37 8.81
CA ASN A 344 16.51 26.41 10.21
C ASN A 344 15.49 25.31 10.55
N PHE A 345 15.22 24.38 9.63
CA PHE A 345 14.23 23.34 9.85
C PHE A 345 14.88 22.05 10.37
N PRO A 346 14.27 21.37 11.37
CA PRO A 346 14.96 20.27 12.02
C PRO A 346 15.24 19.09 11.06
N LEU A 347 16.48 18.62 11.04
CA LEU A 347 16.90 17.52 10.17
C LEU A 347 16.12 16.21 10.40
N HIS A 348 15.55 15.99 11.60
CA HIS A 348 14.70 14.83 11.85
C HIS A 348 13.42 14.83 11.02
N VAL A 349 12.92 16.00 10.59
CA VAL A 349 11.75 16.11 9.71
C VAL A 349 12.07 15.52 8.34
N PHE A 350 13.25 15.84 7.81
CA PHE A 350 13.76 15.23 6.57
C PHE A 350 13.86 13.71 6.71
N TYR A 351 14.47 13.23 7.79
CA TYR A 351 14.61 11.79 8.01
C TYR A 351 13.27 11.06 8.15
N ARG A 352 12.26 11.68 8.78
CA ARG A 352 10.89 11.14 8.84
C ARG A 352 10.23 11.12 7.46
N ALA A 353 10.38 12.20 6.70
CA ALA A 353 9.87 12.29 5.33
C ALA A 353 10.51 11.22 4.43
N LEU A 354 11.79 10.91 4.63
CA LEU A 354 12.50 9.85 3.91
C LEU A 354 11.92 8.45 4.21
N ILE A 355 11.45 8.20 5.42
CA ILE A 355 10.78 6.92 5.76
C ILE A 355 9.40 6.84 5.11
N SER A 356 8.61 7.92 5.17
CA SER A 356 7.23 7.91 4.67
C SER A 356 7.15 7.99 3.15
N GLU A 357 8.05 8.74 2.52
CA GLU A 357 8.04 9.05 1.08
C GLU A 357 9.47 8.97 0.52
N ALA A 358 10.05 7.76 0.53
CA ALA A 358 11.43 7.48 0.12
C ALA A 358 11.86 8.12 -1.22
N ASN A 359 10.94 8.23 -2.18
CA ASN A 359 11.24 8.77 -3.51
C ASN A 359 11.12 10.29 -3.60
N ARG A 360 10.37 10.93 -2.69
CA ARG A 360 10.03 12.37 -2.73
C ARG A 360 10.01 13.02 -1.34
N PRO A 361 11.03 12.83 -0.49
CA PRO A 361 11.00 13.36 0.87
C PRO A 361 10.95 14.89 0.91
N LEU A 362 11.47 15.58 -0.11
CA LEU A 362 11.42 17.05 -0.18
C LEU A 362 10.01 17.58 -0.40
N ASP A 363 9.15 16.88 -1.14
CA ASP A 363 7.75 17.25 -1.34
C ASP A 363 7.00 17.14 -0.01
N ARG A 364 7.24 16.05 0.71
CA ARG A 364 6.69 15.86 2.06
C ARG A 364 7.20 16.92 3.05
N VAL A 365 8.49 17.26 3.00
CA VAL A 365 9.05 18.34 3.83
C VAL A 365 8.39 19.67 3.51
N GLU A 366 8.21 20.02 2.23
CA GLU A 366 7.55 21.27 1.83
C GLU A 366 6.12 21.33 2.41
N ALA A 367 5.36 20.25 2.31
CA ALA A 367 4.02 20.19 2.89
C ALA A 367 4.04 20.37 4.42
N ILE A 368 4.99 19.73 5.13
CA ILE A 368 5.15 19.90 6.58
C ILE A 368 5.56 21.35 6.92
N TYR A 369 6.43 21.95 6.13
CA TYR A 369 6.91 23.31 6.32
C TYR A 369 5.79 24.35 6.12
N GLN A 370 4.99 24.19 5.07
CA GLN A 370 3.82 25.04 4.80
C GLN A 370 2.81 24.95 5.95
N ALA A 371 2.42 23.73 6.33
CA ALA A 371 1.52 23.49 7.46
C ALA A 371 2.04 24.10 8.77
N PHE A 372 3.35 23.97 9.03
CA PHE A 372 3.96 24.53 10.23
C PHE A 372 3.87 26.06 10.25
N ASN A 373 4.13 26.72 9.12
CA ASN A 373 4.05 28.18 9.03
C ASN A 373 2.61 28.68 9.14
N GLU A 374 1.64 28.00 8.51
CA GLU A 374 0.22 28.32 8.63
C GLU A 374 -0.25 28.20 10.09
N LEU A 375 0.10 27.09 10.74
CA LEU A 375 -0.21 26.89 12.16
C LEU A 375 0.48 27.92 13.06
N GLN A 376 1.71 28.30 12.76
CA GLN A 376 2.42 29.32 13.54
C GLN A 376 1.78 30.70 13.40
N LEU A 377 1.21 31.02 12.23
CA LEU A 377 0.47 32.27 12.01
C LEU A 377 -0.89 32.25 12.71
N ALA A 378 -1.62 31.13 12.65
CA ALA A 378 -2.93 30.99 13.26
C ALA A 378 -2.86 30.89 14.80
N TYR A 379 -1.83 30.21 15.34
CA TYR A 379 -1.68 29.93 16.76
C TYR A 379 -0.30 30.37 17.30
N PRO A 380 0.04 31.68 17.25
CA PRO A 380 1.38 32.18 17.60
C PRO A 380 1.74 32.00 19.09
N HIS A 381 0.75 31.76 19.95
CA HIS A 381 0.92 31.53 21.38
C HIS A 381 1.28 30.06 21.71
N LEU A 382 1.11 29.13 20.77
CA LEU A 382 1.40 27.71 20.99
C LEU A 382 2.89 27.38 20.78
N ASN A 383 3.36 26.34 21.47
CA ASN A 383 4.74 25.90 21.39
C ASN A 383 5.08 25.43 19.96
N ARG A 384 6.17 25.96 19.38
CA ARG A 384 6.64 25.58 18.03
C ARG A 384 6.86 24.08 17.85
N SER A 385 7.36 23.39 18.88
CA SER A 385 7.57 21.93 18.83
C SER A 385 6.25 21.16 18.76
N PHE A 386 5.19 21.69 19.38
CA PHE A 386 3.85 21.13 19.29
C PHE A 386 3.28 21.32 17.87
N LEU A 387 3.32 22.55 17.34
CA LEU A 387 2.85 22.85 15.99
C LEU A 387 3.60 22.05 14.93
N LEU A 388 4.92 21.86 15.10
CA LEU A 388 5.72 21.03 14.21
C LEU A 388 5.25 19.57 14.22
N LYS A 389 4.98 18.98 15.39
CA LYS A 389 4.47 17.60 15.49
C LYS A 389 3.11 17.42 14.82
N VAL A 390 2.20 18.41 14.96
CA VAL A 390 0.91 18.39 14.27
C VAL A 390 1.13 18.41 12.75
N SER A 391 2.01 19.31 12.30
CA SER A 391 2.37 19.46 10.88
C SER A 391 3.02 18.20 10.30
N GLU A 392 3.90 17.52 11.04
CA GLU A 392 4.50 16.24 10.61
C GLU A 392 3.45 15.15 10.38
N ARG A 393 2.42 15.11 11.25
CA ARG A 393 1.38 14.09 11.25
C ARG A 393 0.33 14.34 10.18
N LYS A 394 -0.07 15.59 9.97
CA LYS A 394 -1.21 16.00 9.14
C LYS A 394 -0.87 17.17 8.20
N PRO A 395 0.19 17.14 7.38
CA PRO A 395 0.63 18.33 6.65
C PRO A 395 -0.39 18.87 5.64
N GLY A 396 -1.34 18.05 5.17
CA GLY A 396 -2.41 18.52 4.28
C GLY A 396 -3.66 19.06 4.98
N THR A 397 -3.84 18.79 6.28
CA THR A 397 -5.05 19.12 7.04
C THR A 397 -4.72 19.63 8.46
N ALA A 398 -3.52 20.19 8.64
CA ALA A 398 -3.01 20.54 9.96
C ALA A 398 -3.83 21.65 10.62
N LEU A 399 -4.21 22.65 9.82
CA LEU A 399 -5.05 23.76 10.27
C LEU A 399 -6.46 23.31 10.62
N GLU A 400 -7.13 22.58 9.73
CA GLU A 400 -8.47 21.99 9.98
C GLU A 400 -8.46 21.12 11.24
N TYR A 401 -7.45 20.26 11.38
CA TYR A 401 -7.28 19.45 12.58
C TYR A 401 -7.12 20.32 13.84
N MET A 402 -6.32 21.39 13.78
CA MET A 402 -6.18 22.31 14.91
C MET A 402 -7.47 23.08 15.21
N GLU A 403 -8.22 23.49 14.19
CA GLU A 403 -9.53 24.16 14.34
C GLU A 403 -10.55 23.24 15.00
N GLU A 404 -10.61 21.96 14.62
CA GLU A 404 -11.43 20.95 15.29
C GLU A 404 -11.04 20.75 16.75
N GLN A 405 -9.75 20.85 17.07
CA GLN A 405 -9.24 20.74 18.44
C GLN A 405 -9.26 22.07 19.22
N THR A 406 -9.58 23.20 18.57
CA THR A 406 -9.46 24.55 19.13
C THR A 406 -10.31 24.78 20.39
N PRO A 407 -11.54 24.27 20.51
CA PRO A 407 -12.29 24.39 21.76
C PRO A 407 -11.53 23.80 22.96
N LEU A 408 -10.92 22.63 22.76
CA LEU A 408 -10.10 21.93 23.76
C LEU A 408 -8.80 22.70 24.07
N VAL A 409 -8.18 23.28 23.04
CA VAL A 409 -6.93 24.03 23.18
C VAL A 409 -7.16 25.37 23.89
N HIS A 410 -8.27 26.07 23.61
CA HIS A 410 -8.64 27.31 24.30
C HIS A 410 -8.96 27.07 25.78
N GLU A 411 -9.76 26.04 26.08
CA GLU A 411 -10.11 25.67 27.45
C GLU A 411 -8.87 25.34 28.30
N LEU A 412 -7.90 24.61 27.73
CA LEU A 412 -6.66 24.23 28.40
C LEU A 412 -5.62 25.36 28.51
N THR A 413 -5.69 26.41 27.66
CA THR A 413 -4.76 27.55 27.67
C THR A 413 -5.25 28.71 28.54
N GLU A 414 -6.56 28.86 28.74
CA GLU A 414 -7.15 29.87 29.62
C GLU A 414 -7.06 29.48 31.11
N THR A 415 -7.06 28.18 31.43
CA THR A 415 -6.74 27.68 32.77
C THR A 415 -5.23 27.72 33.00
N SER A 416 -4.73 28.89 33.42
CA SER A 416 -3.33 29.16 33.74
C SER A 416 -2.73 28.08 34.66
N ASN A 417 -1.60 27.51 34.23
CA ASN A 417 -0.77 26.43 34.83
C ASN A 417 -1.01 24.97 34.42
N ILE A 418 -1.81 24.71 33.39
CA ILE A 418 -1.86 23.37 32.82
C ILE A 418 -0.65 23.14 31.91
N SER A 419 0.29 22.32 32.38
CA SER A 419 1.54 22.05 31.68
C SER A 419 1.32 21.45 30.28
N GLU A 420 2.20 21.83 29.34
CA GLU A 420 2.36 21.30 27.97
C GLU A 420 2.23 19.77 27.85
N TYR A 421 2.45 19.05 28.95
CA TYR A 421 2.31 17.61 29.08
C TYR A 421 0.86 17.12 28.90
N LEU A 422 -0.15 17.85 29.41
CA LEU A 422 -1.56 17.44 29.32
C LEU A 422 -2.13 17.64 27.91
N VAL A 423 -1.84 18.78 27.27
CA VAL A 423 -2.20 19.03 25.86
C VAL A 423 -1.55 17.97 24.96
N ARG A 424 -0.30 17.57 25.25
CA ARG A 424 0.36 16.46 24.54
C ARG A 424 -0.29 15.10 24.80
N LEU A 425 -0.81 14.83 26.00
CA LEU A 425 -1.51 13.58 26.33
C LEU A 425 -2.88 13.48 25.65
N LEU A 426 -3.60 14.59 25.52
CA LEU A 426 -4.95 14.63 24.96
C LEU A 426 -4.96 14.65 23.43
N ILE A 427 -4.09 15.44 22.80
CA ILE A 427 -4.11 15.63 21.33
C ILE A 427 -3.42 14.49 20.58
N PHE A 428 -2.38 13.85 21.15
CA PHE A 428 -1.59 12.87 20.39
C PHE A 428 -2.02 11.40 20.54
N ASN A 429 -2.94 11.05 21.44
CA ASN A 429 -3.28 9.64 21.71
C ASN A 429 -4.55 9.17 21.00
N HIS A 430 -4.46 8.04 20.29
CA HIS A 430 -5.60 7.29 19.74
C HIS A 430 -5.80 5.96 20.46
N GLY A 431 -5.70 5.95 21.78
CA GLY A 431 -5.97 4.77 22.60
C GLY A 431 -6.39 5.18 24.00
N THR A 432 -7.63 4.86 24.35
CA THR A 432 -8.26 5.12 25.66
C THR A 432 -7.46 4.53 26.82
N ASP A 433 -6.84 3.38 26.61
CA ASP A 433 -6.18 2.60 27.66
C ASP A 433 -4.84 3.22 28.11
N ALA A 434 -4.17 3.95 27.21
CA ALA A 434 -2.90 4.61 27.48
C ALA A 434 -3.06 5.92 28.27
N ILE A 435 -4.28 6.47 28.35
CA ILE A 435 -4.57 7.72 29.07
C ILE A 435 -4.69 7.41 30.57
N ALA A 436 -5.47 6.39 30.95
CA ALA A 436 -5.67 6.01 32.35
C ALA A 436 -4.36 5.59 33.05
N GLU A 437 -3.55 4.73 32.41
CA GLU A 437 -2.27 4.25 32.98
C GLU A 437 -1.26 5.41 33.18
N ARG A 438 -1.30 6.42 32.32
CA ARG A 438 -0.37 7.55 32.37
C ARG A 438 -0.83 8.67 33.30
N VAL A 439 -2.14 8.88 33.42
CA VAL A 439 -2.73 9.72 34.48
C VAL A 439 -2.39 9.14 35.85
N GLN A 440 -2.52 7.81 36.02
CA GLN A 440 -2.16 7.12 37.26
C GLN A 440 -0.67 7.26 37.62
N LYS A 441 0.25 7.02 36.68
CA LYS A 441 1.70 7.22 36.89
C LYS A 441 2.07 8.66 37.25
N PHE A 442 1.30 9.63 36.77
CA PHE A 442 1.53 11.04 37.09
C PHE A 442 0.99 11.41 38.48
N ILE A 443 -0.17 10.87 38.88
CA ILE A 443 -0.70 10.97 40.25
C ILE A 443 0.30 10.38 41.25
N GLU A 444 0.89 9.21 40.94
CA GLU A 444 1.94 8.60 41.76
C GLU A 444 3.19 9.50 41.91
N LEU A 445 3.63 10.13 40.81
CA LEU A 445 4.73 11.11 40.81
C LEU A 445 4.40 12.37 41.61
N GLN A 446 3.17 12.88 41.52
CA GLN A 446 2.71 14.04 42.29
C GLN A 446 2.68 13.74 43.79
N GLN A 447 2.19 12.57 44.18
CA GLN A 447 2.20 12.08 45.56
C GLN A 447 3.64 11.90 46.08
N MET A 448 4.57 11.42 45.25
CA MET A 448 5.99 11.31 45.59
C MET A 448 6.66 12.68 45.78
N LEU A 449 6.26 13.69 44.99
CA LEU A 449 6.90 15.02 44.98
C LEU A 449 6.23 16.02 45.94
N ARG A 450 5.07 15.69 46.52
CA ARG A 450 4.31 16.54 47.47
C ARG A 450 4.02 17.95 46.94
N VAL A 451 3.67 18.05 45.64
CA VAL A 451 3.27 19.32 45.03
C VAL A 451 1.76 19.29 44.75
N ASP A 452 1.02 20.23 45.33
CA ASP A 452 -0.42 20.38 45.08
C ASP A 452 -0.65 21.28 43.87
N PHE A 453 -1.51 20.83 42.97
CA PHE A 453 -2.04 21.61 41.84
C PHE A 453 -3.57 21.53 41.86
N PRO A 454 -4.26 22.37 42.66
CA PRO A 454 -5.71 22.29 42.83
C PRO A 454 -6.49 22.56 41.54
N GLU A 455 -5.96 23.36 40.60
CA GLU A 455 -6.61 23.56 39.30
C GLU A 455 -6.52 22.32 38.38
N PHE A 456 -5.62 21.36 38.68
CA PHE A 456 -5.36 20.17 37.88
C PHE A 456 -6.25 18.98 38.28
N GLU A 457 -6.64 18.85 39.55
CA GLU A 457 -7.66 17.88 39.97
C GLU A 457 -8.96 18.09 39.20
N LYS A 458 -9.37 19.35 39.02
CA LYS A 458 -10.54 19.71 38.23
C LYS A 458 -10.44 19.27 36.75
N VAL A 459 -9.25 19.37 36.15
CA VAL A 459 -9.02 18.97 34.76
C VAL A 459 -8.91 17.46 34.61
N ILE A 460 -8.32 16.77 35.60
CA ILE A 460 -8.39 15.30 35.67
C ILE A 460 -9.84 14.86 35.78
N ASP A 461 -10.64 15.50 36.64
CA ASP A 461 -12.05 15.20 36.79
C ASP A 461 -12.83 15.45 35.49
N GLU A 462 -12.57 16.55 34.77
CA GLU A 462 -13.20 16.85 33.47
C GLU A 462 -12.75 15.87 32.36
N VAL A 463 -11.47 15.47 32.33
CA VAL A 463 -10.95 14.48 31.36
C VAL A 463 -11.47 13.08 31.67
N LEU A 464 -11.54 12.69 32.95
CA LEU A 464 -12.14 11.44 33.39
C LEU A 464 -13.64 11.44 33.14
N LEU A 465 -14.34 12.55 33.39
CA LEU A 465 -15.76 12.72 33.09
C LEU A 465 -16.01 12.58 31.59
N SER A 466 -15.22 13.24 30.73
CA SER A 466 -15.30 13.10 29.27
C SER A 466 -14.98 11.68 28.79
N TYR A 467 -14.03 11.00 29.43
CA TYR A 467 -13.74 9.58 29.21
C TYR A 467 -14.95 8.70 29.58
N TRP A 468 -15.58 8.97 30.72
CA TRP A 468 -16.78 8.26 31.18
C TRP A 468 -18.00 8.57 30.32
N GLU A 469 -18.18 9.80 29.85
CA GLU A 469 -19.25 10.19 28.93
C GLU A 469 -19.07 9.52 27.55
N ASN A 470 -17.85 9.48 27.01
CA ASN A 470 -17.55 8.74 25.78
C ASN A 470 -17.78 7.23 25.96
N THR A 471 -17.41 6.69 27.12
CA THR A 471 -17.63 5.28 27.46
C THR A 471 -19.14 5.01 27.61
N ALA A 472 -19.88 5.89 28.27
CA ALA A 472 -21.33 5.84 28.43
C ALA A 472 -22.07 5.98 27.09
N GLN A 473 -21.57 6.81 26.16
CA GLN A 473 -22.09 6.91 24.79
C GLN A 473 -21.83 5.62 24.00
N LYS A 474 -20.65 5.00 24.13
CA LYS A 474 -20.39 3.66 23.56
C LYS A 474 -21.32 2.61 24.17
N PHE A 475 -21.57 2.66 25.47
CA PHE A 475 -22.56 1.80 26.14
C PHE A 475 -23.97 2.04 25.63
N ALA A 476 -24.38 3.29 25.42
CA ALA A 476 -25.68 3.65 24.88
C ALA A 476 -25.85 3.16 23.44
N LEU A 477 -24.80 3.27 22.61
CA LEU A 477 -24.78 2.76 21.24
C LEU A 477 -24.88 1.23 21.20
N LEU A 478 -24.10 0.53 22.04
CA LEU A 478 -24.16 -0.92 22.21
C LEU A 478 -25.53 -1.37 22.75
N ARG A 479 -26.14 -0.62 23.66
CA ARG A 479 -27.50 -0.87 24.17
C ARG A 479 -28.57 -0.64 23.11
N GLN A 480 -28.41 0.36 22.26
CA GLN A 480 -29.32 0.62 21.15
C GLN A 480 -29.22 -0.46 20.07
N GLN A 481 -28.01 -0.95 19.78
CA GLN A 481 -27.79 -2.13 18.95
C GLN A 481 -28.43 -3.39 19.59
N TRP A 482 -28.27 -3.57 20.91
CA TRP A 482 -28.90 -4.65 21.65
C TRP A 482 -30.44 -4.63 21.56
N GLU A 483 -31.11 -3.50 21.79
CA GLU A 483 -32.57 -3.42 21.68
C GLU A 483 -33.06 -3.68 20.24
N LYS A 484 -32.29 -3.22 19.25
CA LYS A 484 -32.60 -3.44 17.82
C LYS A 484 -32.46 -4.91 17.42
N GLU A 485 -31.52 -5.64 17.98
CA GLU A 485 -31.24 -7.05 17.63
C GLU A 485 -31.99 -8.07 18.51
N LYS A 486 -32.30 -7.71 19.76
CA LYS A 486 -33.12 -8.50 20.69
C LYS A 486 -34.52 -8.77 20.16
N THR A 487 -35.07 -7.85 19.39
CA THR A 487 -36.36 -8.04 18.70
C THR A 487 -36.28 -9.03 17.53
N GLN A 488 -35.08 -9.43 17.10
CA GLN A 488 -34.86 -10.25 15.90
C GLN A 488 -34.40 -11.70 16.16
N SER A 489 -33.89 -12.08 17.34
CA SER A 489 -33.67 -13.50 17.65
C SER A 489 -33.49 -13.81 19.15
N ALA A 490 -34.13 -14.88 19.62
CA ALA A 490 -33.83 -15.51 20.92
C ALA A 490 -32.66 -16.48 20.73
N ASN A 491 -31.41 -16.01 20.80
CA ASN A 491 -30.22 -16.83 20.57
C ASN A 491 -29.22 -16.76 21.75
N PRO A 492 -28.93 -17.89 22.43
CA PRO A 492 -28.05 -17.96 23.62
C PRO A 492 -26.56 -17.71 23.35
N LYS A 493 -26.14 -17.55 22.08
CA LYS A 493 -24.76 -17.13 21.75
C LYS A 493 -24.45 -15.68 22.16
N TRP A 494 -25.49 -14.85 22.39
CA TRP A 494 -25.34 -13.43 22.71
C TRP A 494 -25.07 -13.14 24.19
N ASP A 495 -25.54 -13.99 25.11
CA ASP A 495 -25.21 -13.85 26.54
C ASP A 495 -23.70 -14.02 26.78
N ARG A 496 -23.06 -14.88 25.98
CA ARG A 496 -21.61 -15.08 26.00
C ARG A 496 -20.86 -13.88 25.42
N PHE A 497 -21.37 -13.29 24.33
CA PHE A 497 -20.81 -12.05 23.77
C PHE A 497 -20.90 -10.89 24.77
N LEU A 498 -22.01 -10.73 25.49
CA LEU A 498 -22.14 -9.71 26.53
C LEU A 498 -21.23 -10.00 27.72
N GLN A 499 -21.11 -11.25 28.18
CA GLN A 499 -20.16 -11.61 29.24
C GLN A 499 -18.71 -11.38 28.84
N ASP A 500 -18.33 -11.72 27.61
CA ASP A 500 -16.95 -11.57 27.13
C ASP A 500 -16.61 -10.09 26.92
N ASN A 501 -17.54 -9.27 26.40
CA ASN A 501 -17.27 -7.84 26.17
C ASN A 501 -17.43 -6.99 27.42
N LEU A 502 -18.49 -7.20 28.23
CA LEU A 502 -18.66 -6.48 29.51
C LEU A 502 -17.62 -6.95 30.53
N GLY A 503 -17.32 -8.24 30.58
CA GLY A 503 -16.28 -8.80 31.46
C GLY A 503 -14.91 -8.20 31.16
N ASN A 504 -14.56 -8.02 29.89
CA ASN A 504 -13.32 -7.33 29.51
C ASN A 504 -13.34 -5.85 29.90
N ILE A 505 -14.46 -5.15 29.71
CA ILE A 505 -14.58 -3.73 30.10
C ILE A 505 -14.52 -3.55 31.62
N PHE A 506 -15.17 -4.41 32.41
CA PHE A 506 -15.13 -4.34 33.88
C PHE A 506 -13.78 -4.78 34.45
N ALA A 507 -13.16 -5.83 33.90
CA ALA A 507 -11.81 -6.26 34.29
C ALA A 507 -10.73 -5.23 33.92
N GLN A 508 -10.95 -4.43 32.87
CA GLN A 508 -10.08 -3.31 32.48
C GLN A 508 -10.22 -2.10 33.41
N ASN A 509 -11.36 -1.92 34.09
CA ASN A 509 -11.64 -0.77 34.96
C ASN A 509 -11.51 -1.06 36.47
N SER A 510 -11.28 -2.32 36.88
CA SER A 510 -11.15 -2.73 38.29
C SER A 510 -9.84 -2.32 38.99
N ALA A 511 -9.00 -1.50 38.36
CA ALA A 511 -7.75 -0.99 38.93
C ALA A 511 -7.91 0.31 39.74
N ILE A 512 -9.13 0.85 39.87
CA ILE A 512 -9.40 2.10 40.60
C ILE A 512 -10.12 1.78 41.92
N PRO A 513 -9.62 2.21 43.09
CA PRO A 513 -10.24 1.88 44.36
C PRO A 513 -11.37 2.87 44.66
N TYR A 514 -12.60 2.53 44.29
CA TYR A 514 -13.79 3.22 44.78
C TYR A 514 -14.60 2.35 45.73
N SER A 515 -15.31 3.01 46.64
CA SER A 515 -16.18 2.33 47.61
C SER A 515 -17.38 1.69 46.92
N SER A 516 -17.94 0.64 47.53
CA SER A 516 -19.07 -0.16 47.03
C SER A 516 -20.26 0.69 46.56
N ASP A 517 -20.45 1.85 47.20
CA ASP A 517 -21.61 2.70 47.00
C ASP A 517 -21.48 3.57 45.73
N GLN A 518 -20.26 3.82 45.25
CA GLN A 518 -20.00 4.56 44.00
C GLN A 518 -20.03 3.68 42.74
N LEU A 519 -20.01 2.36 42.91
CA LEU A 519 -20.14 1.39 41.81
C LEU A 519 -21.60 1.00 41.54
N GLN A 520 -22.54 1.41 42.41
CA GLN A 520 -23.96 1.09 42.30
C GLN A 520 -24.79 2.14 41.54
N ASP A 521 -24.33 3.39 41.50
CA ASP A 521 -24.88 4.46 40.66
C ASP A 521 -24.31 4.39 39.24
#